data_AF-A0A178DF21-F1
#
_entry.id   AF-A0A178DF21-F1
#
_cell.length_a   1.000
_cell.length_b   1.000
_cell.length_c   1.000
_cell.angle_alpha   90.00
_cell.angle_beta   90.00
_cell.angle_gamma   90.00
#
_symmetry.space_group_name_H-M   'P 1'
#
loop_
_entity.id
_entity.type
_entity.pdbx_description
1 polymer ?
#
loop_
_entity_poly.entity_id
_entity_poly.type
_entity_poly.pdbx_seq_one_letter_code
_entity_poly.pdbx_strand_id
1 'polypeptide(L)' 'MGDIEAAIAAIKSLSITEKVNLIKIAEEYGVERSTLSRRYRGVTQSQVNKNKN' A
#
# COMPACT_ATOMS: atom_id res chain seq x y z
N MET A 1 15.96 -2.82 7.18
CA MET A 1 15.26 -3.18 5.93
C MET A 1 13.83 -2.71 6.09
N GLY A 2 13.29 -1.95 5.15
CA GLY A 2 11.94 -1.41 5.28
C GLY A 2 10.89 -2.51 5.07
N ASP A 3 9.94 -2.61 6.00
CA ASP A 3 8.86 -3.60 5.97
C ASP A 3 7.74 -3.15 5.03
N ILE A 4 7.89 -3.48 3.75
CA ILE A 4 6.91 -3.12 2.71
C ILE A 4 5.56 -3.76 2.97
N GLU A 5 5.52 -4.97 3.55
CA GLU A 5 4.25 -5.62 3.90
C GLU A 5 3.51 -4.89 5.03
N ALA A 6 4.24 -4.42 6.04
CA ALA A 6 3.66 -3.62 7.12
C ALA A 6 3.13 -2.27 6.60
N ALA A 7 3.86 -1.61 5.70
CA ALA A 7 3.40 -0.39 5.04
C ALA A 7 2.13 -0.61 4.20
N ILE A 8 2.05 -1.73 3.46
CA ILE A 8 0.84 -2.07 2.69
C ILE A 8 -0.33 -2.40 3.62
N ALA A 9 -0.09 -3.10 4.72
CA ALA A 9 -1.11 -3.40 5.72
C ALA A 9 -1.66 -2.11 6.36
N ALA A 10 -0.79 -1.15 6.69
CA ALA A 10 -1.16 0.17 7.18
C ALA A 10 -2.02 0.93 6.18
N ILE A 11 -1.64 0.92 4.89
CA ILE A 11 -2.44 1.53 3.81
C ILE A 11 -3.82 0.86 3.70
N LYS A 12 -3.90 -0.47 3.80
CA LYS A 12 -5.19 -1.20 3.75
C LYS A 12 -6.07 -0.92 4.98
N SER A 13 -5.44 -0.67 6.12
CA SER A 13 -6.13 -0.35 7.37
C SER A 13 -6.60 1.10 7.43
N LEU A 14 -5.93 2.01 6.71
CA LEU A 14 -6.43 3.35 6.41
C LEU A 14 -7.67 3.22 5.52
N SER A 15 -8.83 3.47 6.11
CA SER A 15 -10.12 3.33 5.42
C SER A 15 -10.14 4.12 4.10
N ILE A 16 -10.83 3.57 3.10
CA ILE A 16 -11.00 4.08 1.72
C ILE A 16 -11.37 5.57 1.64
N THR A 17 -11.88 6.14 2.72
CA THR A 17 -12.38 7.52 2.81
C THR A 17 -11.26 8.56 2.98
N GLU A 18 -10.07 8.16 3.44
CA GLU A 18 -8.95 9.09 3.60
C GLU A 18 -7.96 9.00 2.43
N LYS A 19 -7.46 10.18 2.03
CA LYS A 19 -6.46 10.32 0.98
C LYS A 19 -5.14 9.70 1.47
N VAL A 20 -4.89 8.43 1.11
CA VAL A 20 -3.67 7.70 1.50
C VAL A 20 -2.43 8.48 1.11
N ASN A 21 -1.69 8.99 2.11
CA ASN A 21 -0.43 9.67 1.88
C ASN A 21 0.72 8.66 1.89
N LEU A 22 0.97 8.06 0.72
CA LEU A 22 2.04 7.07 0.51
C LEU A 22 3.43 7.59 0.87
N ILE A 23 3.67 8.91 0.84
CA ILE A 23 4.97 9.51 1.20
C ILE A 23 5.19 9.34 2.70
N LYS A 24 4.20 9.74 3.50
CA LYS A 24 4.29 9.66 4.96
C LYS A 24 4.47 8.23 5.45
N ILE A 25 3.73 7.29 4.86
CA ILE A 25 3.83 5.86 5.19
C ILE A 25 5.19 5.29 4.73
N ALA A 26 5.69 5.73 3.58
CA ALA A 26 7.01 5.32 3.12
C ALA A 26 8.13 5.74 4.10
N GLU A 27 8.06 6.98 4.59
CA GLU A 27 9.01 7.50 5.58
C GLU A 27 8.88 6.79 6.94
N GLU A 28 7.65 6.59 7.42
CA GLU A 28 7.37 5.95 8.71
C GLU A 28 7.87 4.50 8.78
N TYR A 29 7.74 3.75 7.67
CA TYR A 29 8.17 2.36 7.57
C TYR A 29 9.58 2.19 6.96
N GLY A 30 10.26 3.29 6.65
CA GLY A 30 11.60 3.28 6.04
C GLY A 30 11.65 2.54 4.70
N VAL A 31 10.56 2.59 3.93
CA VAL A 31 10.42 1.96 2.61
C VAL A 31 10.46 3.00 1.50
N GLU A 32 11.00 2.61 0.35
CA GLU A 32 11.02 3.51 -0.80
C GLU A 32 9.60 3.71 -1.36
N ARG A 33 9.19 4.98 -1.49
CA ARG A 33 7.87 5.35 -2.01
C ARG A 33 7.54 4.69 -3.37
N SER A 34 8.51 4.65 -4.29
CA SER A 34 8.32 4.06 -5.62
C SER A 34 8.02 2.57 -5.53
N THR A 35 8.75 1.87 -4.66
CA THR A 35 8.53 0.45 -4.35
C THR A 35 7.17 0.22 -3.69
N LEU A 36 6.80 1.05 -2.71
CA LEU A 36 5.51 0.99 -2.02
C LEU A 36 4.33 1.20 -2.98
N SER A 37 4.43 2.20 -3.86
CA SER A 37 3.39 2.52 -4.85
C SER A 37 3.18 1.39 -5.87
N ARG A 38 4.27 0.85 -6.43
CA ARG A 38 4.20 -0.28 -7.39
C ARG A 38 3.51 -1.49 -6.75
N ARG A 39 3.89 -1.83 -5.52
CA ARG A 39 3.36 -2.99 -4.81
C ARG A 39 1.92 -2.79 -4.36
N TYR A 40 1.58 -1.60 -3.88
CA TYR A 40 0.19 -1.24 -3.57
C TYR A 40 -0.71 -1.34 -4.80
N ARG A 41 -0.30 -0.81 -5.96
CA ARG A 41 -1.06 -0.95 -7.22
C ARG A 41 -1.25 -2.42 -7.62
N GLY A 42 -0.19 -3.22 -7.58
CA GLY A 42 -0.27 -4.65 -7.91
C GLY A 42 -1.23 -5.41 -7.00
N VAL A 43 -1.15 -5.18 -5.70
CA VAL A 43 -2.04 -5.82 -4.71
C VAL A 43 -3.50 -5.38 -4.91
N THR A 44 -3.75 -4.08 -5.08
CA THR A 44 -5.11 -3.55 -5.31
C THR A 44 -5.71 -4.07 -6.61
N GLN A 45 -4.94 -4.13 -7.71
CA GLN A 45 -5.40 -4.69 -8.98
C GLN A 45 -5.68 -6.19 -8.91
N SER A 46 -4.85 -6.96 -8.20
CA SER A 46 -5.12 -8.38 -7.96
C SER A 46 -6.37 -8.60 -7.10
N GLN A 47 -6.66 -7.73 -6.13
CA GLN A 47 -7.89 -7.85 -5.33
C GLN A 47 -9.14 -7.54 -6.17
N VAL A 48 -9.09 -6.52 -7.04
CA VAL A 48 -10.19 -6.22 -7.98
C VAL A 48 -10.43 -7.39 -8.93
N ASN A 49 -9.39 -8.08 -9.36
CA ASN A 49 -9.53 -9.22 -10.27
C ASN A 49 -10.04 -10.50 -9.58
N LYS A 50 -9.80 -10.66 -8.27
CA LYS A 50 -10.27 -11.82 -7.49
C LYS A 50 -11.75 -11.73 -7.14
N ASN A 51 -12.34 -10.53 -7.16
CA ASN A 51 -13.75 -10.29 -6.87
C ASN A 51 -14.66 -10.41 -8.11
N LYS A 52 -14.17 -11.09 -9.17
CA LYS A 52 -14.82 -11.18 -10.48
C LYS A 52 -15.07 -12.62 -10.96
N ASN A 53 -15.04 -13.60 -10.05
CA ASN A 53 -15.34 -14.99 -10.35
C ASN A 53 -16.30 -15.60 -9.36
#